data_AF-A0AAT9LAF4-F1
#
_entry.id   AF-A0AAT9LAF4-F1
#
_cell.length_a   1.000
_cell.length_b   1.000
_cell.length_c   1.000
_cell.angle_alpha   90.00
_cell.angle_beta   90.00
_cell.angle_gamma   90.00
#
_symmetry.space_group_name_H-M   'P 1'
#
loop_
_entity.id
_entity.type
_entity.pdbx_description
1 polymer ?
#
loop_
_entity_poly.entity_id
_entity_poly.type
_entity_poly.pdbx_seq_one_letter_code
_entity_poly.pdbx_strand_id
1 'polypeptide(L)'
;MKKEPTGSYIWGFHERTPSEARFREALRKAGIRFEEEVPVKEFTVDFLIDGWLIVEIDGESHLTSSRAEKDRRKQQVLEDAGFTLVRVPAMDTGLPGGLKRWVRRIRGILDAGPPGLRDAKFDNRDLKRQVEEARKRLMEKALKDGEAIRMTREKMAYGEKSPGPKSACGAGEEETMEDYFGRPGEDFRALLEKYDFGKMPSKDEEDEDARDKKKRVSRRQ
;
A
#
# COMPACT_ATOMS: atom_id res chain seq x y z
N MET A 1 -13.82 -19.47 17.58
CA MET A 1 -12.62 -18.61 17.75
C MET A 1 -12.99 -17.23 17.21
N LYS A 2 -13.17 -16.25 18.10
CA LYS A 2 -13.53 -14.88 17.72
C LYS A 2 -12.28 -14.23 17.14
N LYS A 3 -12.34 -13.77 15.89
CA LYS A 3 -11.26 -12.96 15.30
C LYS A 3 -11.30 -11.61 16.00
N GLU A 4 -10.23 -11.26 16.71
CA GLU A 4 -10.00 -9.91 17.20
C GLU A 4 -10.07 -8.95 16.00
N PRO A 5 -10.75 -7.80 16.09
CA PRO A 5 -10.77 -6.79 15.04
C PRO A 5 -9.48 -5.97 15.11
N THR A 6 -8.33 -6.62 14.92
CA THR A 6 -7.03 -5.93 14.81
C THR A 6 -6.97 -5.22 13.48
N GLY A 7 -6.99 -3.89 13.46
CA GLY A 7 -6.47 -3.06 12.37
C GLY A 7 -7.18 -3.12 11.01
N SER A 8 -7.99 -4.15 10.79
CA SER A 8 -8.27 -4.72 9.47
C SER A 8 -9.19 -3.85 8.63
N TYR A 9 -9.89 -2.89 9.23
CA TYR A 9 -10.87 -2.04 8.55
C TYR A 9 -10.32 -0.67 8.13
N ILE A 10 -9.13 -0.28 8.60
CA ILE A 10 -8.60 1.08 8.37
C ILE A 10 -7.43 1.09 7.36
N TRP A 11 -6.91 -0.08 7.02
CA TRP A 11 -5.77 -0.22 6.12
C TRP A 11 -6.14 -1.16 4.98
N GLY A 12 -5.61 -0.89 3.79
CA GLY A 12 -5.82 -1.64 2.55
C GLY A 12 -5.28 -3.08 2.55
N PHE A 13 -5.60 -3.86 3.59
CA PHE A 13 -5.92 -5.27 3.43
C PHE A 13 -7.01 -5.35 2.37
N HIS A 14 -6.59 -5.50 1.13
CA HIS A 14 -7.52 -5.86 0.08
C HIS A 14 -8.08 -7.23 0.47
N GLU A 15 -9.39 -7.41 0.35
CA GLU A 15 -9.94 -8.75 0.38
C GLU A 15 -9.15 -9.58 -0.62
N ARG A 16 -8.46 -10.62 -0.11
CA ARG A 16 -7.56 -11.45 -0.90
C ARG A 16 -8.21 -11.81 -2.21
N THR A 17 -7.57 -11.45 -3.31
CA THR A 17 -8.14 -11.79 -4.62
C THR A 17 -8.16 -13.30 -4.81
N PRO A 18 -9.12 -13.87 -5.56
CA PRO A 18 -9.13 -15.30 -5.87
C PRO A 18 -7.81 -15.80 -6.49
N SER A 19 -7.14 -14.92 -7.24
CA SER A 19 -5.83 -15.13 -7.85
C SER A 19 -4.73 -15.32 -6.80
N GLU A 20 -4.68 -14.47 -5.78
CA GLU A 20 -3.78 -14.62 -4.63
C GLU A 20 -4.04 -15.88 -3.82
N ALA A 21 -5.31 -16.23 -3.58
CA ALA A 21 -5.65 -17.45 -2.87
C ALA A 21 -5.15 -18.70 -3.59
N ARG A 22 -5.33 -18.76 -4.92
CA ARG A 22 -4.79 -19.85 -5.76
C ARG A 22 -3.28 -19.89 -5.74
N PHE A 23 -2.63 -18.72 -5.81
CA PHE A 23 -1.18 -18.62 -5.79
C PHE A 23 -0.58 -19.10 -4.47
N ARG A 24 -1.15 -18.67 -3.35
CA ARG A 24 -0.81 -19.15 -2.01
C ARG A 24 -0.88 -20.68 -1.93
N GLU A 25 -1.99 -21.26 -2.40
CA GLU A 25 -2.16 -22.72 -2.37
C GLU A 25 -1.09 -23.42 -3.21
N ALA A 26 -0.72 -22.85 -4.35
CA ALA A 26 0.34 -23.36 -5.21
C ALA A 26 1.70 -23.35 -4.51
N LEU A 27 2.07 -22.24 -3.87
CA LEU A 27 3.31 -22.12 -3.11
C LEU A 27 3.37 -23.11 -1.96
N ARG A 28 2.26 -23.29 -1.22
CA ARG A 28 2.15 -24.29 -0.15
C ARG A 28 2.32 -25.71 -0.67
N LYS A 29 1.64 -26.07 -1.76
CA LYS A 29 1.79 -27.39 -2.41
C LYS A 29 3.21 -27.63 -2.91
N ALA A 30 3.90 -26.57 -3.30
CA ALA A 30 5.29 -26.62 -3.73
C ALA A 30 6.30 -26.67 -2.58
N GLY A 31 5.86 -26.59 -1.32
CA GLY A 31 6.72 -26.58 -0.13
C GLY A 31 7.54 -25.30 0.04
N ILE A 32 7.16 -24.21 -0.62
CA ILE A 32 7.87 -22.93 -0.55
C ILE A 32 7.37 -22.18 0.69
N ARG A 33 8.30 -21.69 1.52
CA ARG A 33 7.99 -20.84 2.68
C ARG A 33 7.83 -19.40 2.22
N PHE A 34 6.78 -18.74 2.68
CA PHE A 34 6.49 -17.35 2.33
C PHE A 34 5.79 -16.65 3.49
N GLU A 35 5.93 -15.34 3.50
CA GLU A 35 5.18 -14.40 4.33
C GLU A 35 4.22 -13.62 3.43
N GLU A 36 3.09 -13.18 3.96
CA GLU A 36 2.06 -12.47 3.21
C GLU A 36 1.87 -11.06 3.78
N GLU A 37 1.46 -10.12 2.91
CA GLU A 37 1.11 -8.73 3.29
C GLU A 37 2.21 -8.06 4.11
N VAL A 38 3.45 -8.22 3.67
CA VAL A 38 4.64 -7.75 4.39
C VAL A 38 4.82 -6.25 4.15
N PRO A 39 4.92 -5.42 5.21
CA PRO A 39 5.27 -4.02 5.04
C PRO A 39 6.76 -3.87 4.77
N VAL A 40 7.12 -3.28 3.64
CA VAL A 40 8.50 -2.98 3.24
C VAL A 40 8.62 -1.50 2.90
N LYS A 41 9.33 -0.73 3.72
CA LYS A 41 9.37 0.74 3.65
C LYS A 41 7.96 1.35 3.58
N GLU A 42 7.66 2.13 2.55
CA GLU A 42 6.37 2.80 2.39
C GLU A 42 5.29 1.92 1.72
N PHE A 43 5.66 0.70 1.30
CA PHE A 43 4.79 -0.20 0.53
C PHE A 43 4.41 -1.45 1.33
N THR A 44 3.28 -2.06 0.97
CA THR A 44 2.90 -3.41 1.41
C THR A 44 2.96 -4.32 0.19
N VAL A 45 3.60 -5.48 0.36
CA VAL A 45 3.81 -6.45 -0.73
C VAL A 45 3.05 -7.74 -0.45
N ASP A 46 2.56 -8.39 -1.50
CA ASP A 46 1.63 -9.52 -1.34
C ASP A 46 2.32 -10.75 -0.76
N PHE A 47 3.49 -11.13 -1.29
CA PHE A 47 4.28 -12.26 -0.82
C PHE A 47 5.76 -11.92 -0.71
N LEU A 48 6.38 -12.34 0.40
CA LEU A 48 7.83 -12.34 0.58
C LEU A 48 8.32 -13.78 0.75
N ILE A 49 9.28 -14.20 -0.07
CA ILE A 49 9.82 -15.56 -0.13
C ILE A 49 11.30 -15.53 0.26
N ASP A 50 11.68 -16.40 1.21
CA ASP A 50 13.04 -16.52 1.78
C ASP A 50 13.67 -15.18 2.25
N GLY A 51 12.84 -14.17 2.53
CA GLY A 51 13.27 -12.88 3.05
C GLY A 51 13.91 -11.93 2.03
N TRP A 52 13.93 -12.26 0.72
CA TRP A 52 14.55 -11.41 -0.31
C TRP A 52 13.77 -11.33 -1.62
N LEU A 53 12.95 -12.33 -1.94
CA LEU A 53 12.17 -12.39 -3.17
C LEU A 53 10.74 -11.92 -2.90
N ILE A 54 10.38 -10.77 -3.45
CA ILE A 54 9.03 -10.23 -3.38
C ILE A 54 8.25 -10.70 -4.60
N VAL A 55 7.03 -11.21 -4.39
CA VAL A 55 6.11 -11.57 -5.46
C VAL A 55 4.82 -10.78 -5.30
N GLU A 56 4.43 -10.06 -6.34
CA GLU A 56 3.18 -9.27 -6.39
C GLU A 56 2.26 -9.83 -7.47
N ILE A 57 0.97 -9.94 -7.16
CA ILE A 57 -0.04 -10.44 -8.08
C ILE A 57 -0.79 -9.25 -8.66
N ASP A 58 -0.39 -8.88 -9.87
CA ASP A 58 -0.89 -7.67 -10.51
C ASP A 58 -2.16 -8.00 -11.32
N GLY A 59 -3.28 -7.41 -10.94
CA GLY A 59 -4.52 -7.45 -11.73
C GLY A 59 -4.35 -6.62 -12.99
N GLU A 60 -4.86 -7.10 -14.12
CA GLU A 60 -4.74 -6.41 -15.41
C GLU A 60 -5.28 -4.98 -15.28
N SER A 61 -4.36 -4.03 -15.18
CA SER A 61 -4.66 -2.64 -14.85
C SER A 61 -4.44 -1.82 -16.10
N HIS A 62 -5.54 -1.28 -16.66
CA HIS A 62 -5.52 -0.42 -17.83
C HIS A 62 -4.36 0.59 -17.78
N LEU A 63 -3.53 0.58 -18.84
CA LEU A 63 -2.36 1.43 -19.04
C LEU A 63 -2.73 2.91 -18.94
N THR A 64 -2.66 3.45 -17.73
CA THR A 64 -2.59 4.89 -17.51
C THR A 64 -1.13 5.22 -17.23
N SER A 65 -0.56 6.16 -17.98
CA SER A 65 0.86 6.56 -17.91
C SER A 65 1.31 6.92 -16.49
N SER A 66 0.41 7.47 -15.67
CA SER A 66 0.66 7.80 -14.25
C SER A 66 0.92 6.57 -13.36
N ARG A 67 0.35 5.40 -13.68
CA ARG A 67 0.57 4.16 -12.89
C ARG A 67 1.90 3.51 -13.22
N ALA A 68 2.28 3.48 -14.50
CA ALA A 68 3.57 2.93 -14.92
C ALA A 68 4.76 3.60 -14.24
N GLU A 69 4.70 4.93 -14.03
CA GLU A 69 5.74 5.66 -13.33
C GLU A 69 5.81 5.32 -11.84
N LYS A 70 4.64 5.19 -11.19
CA LYS A 70 4.55 4.74 -9.78
C LYS A 70 5.08 3.33 -9.61
N ASP A 71 4.74 2.43 -10.53
CA ASP A 71 5.21 1.05 -10.55
C ASP A 71 6.72 0.94 -10.72
N ARG A 72 7.28 1.73 -11.65
CA ARG A 72 8.73 1.81 -11.84
C ARG A 72 9.42 2.34 -10.59
N ARG A 73 8.87 3.39 -9.97
CA ARG A 73 9.42 3.93 -8.72
C ARG A 73 9.36 2.90 -7.60
N LYS A 74 8.24 2.19 -7.45
CA LYS A 74 8.08 1.12 -6.46
C LYS A 74 9.13 0.03 -6.67
N GLN A 75 9.30 -0.42 -7.91
CA GLN A 75 10.31 -1.42 -8.26
C GLN A 75 11.72 -0.95 -7.89
N GLN A 76 12.11 0.26 -8.29
CA GLN A 76 13.43 0.82 -7.96
C GLN A 76 13.67 0.90 -6.45
N VAL A 77 12.70 1.42 -5.69
CA VAL A 77 12.85 1.59 -4.23
C VAL A 77 13.03 0.25 -3.50
N LEU A 78 12.37 -0.81 -3.99
CA LEU A 78 12.47 -2.17 -3.43
C LEU A 78 13.77 -2.86 -3.86
N GLU A 79 14.19 -2.70 -5.11
CA GLU A 79 15.46 -3.23 -5.61
C GLU A 79 16.66 -2.57 -4.91
N ASP A 80 16.61 -1.25 -4.71
CA ASP A 80 17.62 -0.49 -3.95
C ASP A 80 17.67 -0.90 -2.47
N ALA A 81 16.56 -1.43 -1.93
CA ALA A 81 16.52 -2.00 -0.58
C ALA A 81 17.10 -3.42 -0.51
N GLY A 82 17.54 -3.99 -1.63
CA GLY A 82 18.11 -5.32 -1.71
C GLY A 82 17.10 -6.43 -1.98
N PHE A 83 15.85 -6.11 -2.32
CA PHE A 83 14.86 -7.11 -2.69
C PHE A 83 14.88 -7.39 -4.20
N THR A 84 14.24 -8.49 -4.59
CA THR A 84 13.99 -8.80 -6.00
C THR A 84 12.49 -8.88 -6.20
N LEU A 85 11.94 -8.04 -7.08
CA LEU A 85 10.51 -7.97 -7.32
C LEU A 85 10.13 -8.83 -8.54
N VAL A 86 9.13 -9.68 -8.38
CA VAL A 86 8.52 -10.46 -9.46
C VAL A 86 7.03 -10.18 -9.51
N ARG A 87 6.56 -9.64 -10.63
CA ARG A 87 5.13 -9.44 -10.87
C ARG A 87 4.53 -10.63 -11.61
N VAL A 88 3.45 -11.16 -11.07
CA VAL A 88 2.68 -12.26 -11.64
C VAL A 88 1.34 -11.69 -12.10
N PRO A 89 1.05 -11.67 -13.41
CA PRO A 89 -0.26 -11.24 -13.89
C PRO A 89 -1.36 -12.13 -13.33
N ALA A 90 -2.42 -11.53 -12.79
CA ALA A 90 -3.55 -12.26 -12.21
C ALA A 90 -4.18 -13.22 -13.23
N MET A 91 -4.24 -12.85 -14.51
CA MET A 91 -4.72 -13.71 -15.59
C MET A 91 -3.97 -15.04 -15.68
N ASP A 92 -2.64 -15.01 -15.50
CA ASP A 92 -1.80 -16.21 -15.58
C ASP A 92 -2.10 -17.18 -14.45
N THR A 93 -2.54 -16.69 -13.28
CA THR A 93 -2.95 -17.55 -12.15
C THR A 93 -4.29 -18.25 -12.40
N GLY A 94 -5.12 -17.69 -13.28
CA GLY A 94 -6.39 -18.26 -13.70
C GLY A 94 -6.26 -19.46 -14.64
N LEU A 95 -5.14 -19.55 -15.36
CA LEU A 95 -4.91 -20.58 -16.39
C LEU A 95 -4.40 -21.91 -15.76
N PRO A 96 -4.89 -23.09 -16.21
CA PRO A 96 -4.53 -24.39 -15.64
C PRO A 96 -3.01 -24.70 -15.60
N GLY A 97 -2.24 -24.11 -16.52
CA GLY A 97 -0.78 -24.28 -16.61
C GLY A 97 0.03 -23.08 -16.09
N GLY A 98 -0.57 -21.90 -15.98
CA GLY A 98 0.16 -20.67 -15.65
C GLY A 98 0.70 -20.68 -14.23
N LEU A 99 -0.10 -21.16 -13.28
CA LEU A 99 0.30 -21.29 -11.88
C LEU A 99 1.51 -22.22 -11.70
N LYS A 100 1.51 -23.39 -12.36
CA LYS A 100 2.65 -24.32 -12.35
C LYS A 100 3.90 -23.71 -12.98
N ARG A 101 3.74 -22.94 -14.06
CA ARG A 101 4.84 -22.22 -14.73
C ARG A 101 5.50 -21.23 -13.77
N TRP A 102 4.70 -20.43 -13.06
CA TRP A 102 5.20 -19.43 -12.13
C TRP A 102 5.85 -20.05 -10.89
N VAL A 103 5.28 -21.11 -10.31
CA VAL A 103 5.91 -21.86 -9.22
C VAL A 103 7.27 -22.42 -9.65
N ARG A 104 7.36 -23.00 -10.87
CA ARG A 104 8.64 -23.50 -11.41
C ARG A 104 9.65 -22.36 -11.59
N ARG A 105 9.20 -21.21 -12.10
CA ARG A 105 10.05 -20.02 -12.28
C ARG A 105 10.57 -19.50 -10.95
N ILE A 106 9.71 -19.39 -9.95
CA ILE A 106 10.10 -18.96 -8.59
C ILE A 106 11.13 -19.93 -8.02
N ARG A 107 10.88 -21.25 -8.11
CA ARG A 107 11.87 -22.24 -7.65
C ARG A 107 13.22 -22.06 -8.34
N GLY A 108 13.24 -21.87 -9.66
CA GLY A 108 14.49 -21.60 -10.38
C GLY A 108 15.18 -20.30 -9.93
N ILE A 109 14.42 -19.27 -9.54
CA ILE A 109 14.98 -18.02 -8.98
C ILE A 109 15.56 -18.27 -7.58
N LEU A 110 14.89 -19.06 -6.75
CA LEU A 110 15.36 -19.45 -5.42
C LEU A 110 16.63 -20.30 -5.51
N ASP A 111 16.66 -21.30 -6.39
CA ASP A 111 17.81 -22.17 -6.62
C ASP A 111 19.02 -21.38 -7.14
N ALA A 112 18.79 -20.40 -8.02
CA ALA A 112 19.82 -19.50 -8.52
C ALA A 112 20.25 -18.42 -7.51
N GLY A 113 19.52 -18.29 -6.40
CA GLY A 113 19.82 -17.35 -5.33
C GLY A 113 19.68 -15.87 -5.69
N PRO A 114 20.03 -14.99 -4.74
CA PRO A 114 19.82 -13.56 -4.87
C PRO A 114 20.73 -12.93 -5.95
N PRO A 115 20.23 -11.95 -6.76
CA PRO A 115 21.05 -11.26 -7.75
C PRO A 115 22.26 -10.56 -7.10
N GLY A 116 23.42 -10.62 -7.76
CA GLY A 116 24.72 -10.15 -7.23
C GLY A 116 25.65 -11.28 -6.76
N LEU A 117 25.13 -12.44 -6.35
CA LEU A 117 25.94 -13.64 -6.09
C LEU A 117 26.20 -14.48 -7.36
N ARG A 118 25.53 -14.15 -8.46
CA ARG A 118 25.53 -14.90 -9.73
C ARG A 118 26.71 -14.58 -10.63
N ASP A 119 27.33 -13.41 -10.47
CA ASP A 119 28.41 -12.98 -11.34
C ASP A 119 29.70 -13.73 -11.01
N ALA A 120 30.16 -14.56 -11.96
CA ALA A 120 31.43 -15.29 -11.90
C ALA A 120 32.66 -14.36 -11.74
N LYS A 121 32.47 -13.04 -11.94
CA LYS A 121 33.51 -12.03 -11.72
C LYS A 121 33.83 -11.79 -10.24
N PHE A 122 33.01 -12.29 -9.32
CA PHE A 122 33.19 -12.16 -7.87
C PHE A 122 33.49 -13.52 -7.21
N ASP A 123 34.50 -14.25 -7.67
CA ASP A 123 34.86 -15.55 -7.06
C ASP A 123 35.54 -15.45 -5.69
N ASN A 124 35.79 -14.23 -5.20
CA ASN A 124 36.25 -14.03 -3.84
C ASN A 124 35.11 -14.30 -2.83
N ARG A 125 35.25 -15.38 -2.08
CA ARG A 125 34.30 -15.85 -1.06
C ARG A 125 34.01 -14.81 0.03
N ASP A 126 35.00 -14.02 0.44
CA ASP A 126 34.84 -13.02 1.49
C ASP A 126 34.05 -11.82 0.98
N LEU A 127 34.29 -11.39 -0.26
CA LEU A 127 33.49 -10.34 -0.89
C LEU A 127 32.03 -10.79 -1.07
N LYS A 128 31.80 -12.04 -1.50
CA LYS A 128 30.45 -12.63 -1.57
C LYS A 128 29.75 -12.57 -0.20
N ARG A 129 30.44 -12.94 0.87
CA ARG A 129 29.90 -12.88 2.24
C ARG A 129 29.57 -11.46 2.67
N GLN A 130 30.47 -10.51 2.43
CA GLN A 130 30.26 -9.10 2.78
C GLN A 130 29.08 -8.47 2.02
N VAL A 131 28.94 -8.79 0.73
CA VAL A 131 27.81 -8.35 -0.09
C VAL A 131 26.50 -8.94 0.43
N GLU A 132 26.48 -10.23 0.79
CA GLU A 132 25.31 -10.88 1.37
C GLU A 132 24.93 -10.26 2.72
N GLU A 133 25.91 -10.02 3.60
CA GLU A 133 25.70 -9.36 4.90
C GLU A 133 25.18 -7.93 4.72
N ALA A 134 25.77 -7.15 3.81
CA ALA A 134 25.32 -5.80 3.51
C ALA A 134 23.88 -5.79 2.96
N ARG A 135 23.57 -6.71 2.06
CA ARG A 135 22.21 -6.88 1.52
C ARG A 135 21.22 -7.24 2.63
N LYS A 136 21.55 -8.20 3.50
CA LYS A 136 20.71 -8.57 4.65
C LYS A 136 20.43 -7.37 5.55
N ARG A 137 21.44 -6.54 5.84
CA ARG A 137 21.26 -5.31 6.63
C ARG A 137 20.32 -4.31 5.97
N LEU A 138 20.42 -4.12 4.66
CA LEU A 138 19.51 -3.23 3.92
C LEU A 138 18.06 -3.74 3.97
N MET A 139 17.86 -5.05 3.77
CA MET A 139 16.54 -5.66 3.83
C MET A 139 15.94 -5.59 5.25
N GLU A 140 16.72 -5.89 6.29
CA GLU A 140 16.27 -5.79 7.68
C GLU A 140 15.86 -4.36 8.05
N LYS A 141 16.65 -3.37 7.62
CA LYS A 141 16.30 -1.96 7.80
C LYS A 141 14.98 -1.61 7.10
N ALA A 142 14.82 -2.04 5.85
CA ALA A 142 13.61 -1.77 5.06
C ALA A 142 12.35 -2.39 5.69
N LEU A 143 12.45 -3.58 6.27
CA LEU A 143 11.35 -4.22 7.01
C LEU A 143 11.01 -3.44 8.29
N LYS A 144 12.01 -3.06 9.09
CA LYS A 144 11.80 -2.24 10.30
C LYS A 144 11.16 -0.89 9.99
N ASP A 145 11.63 -0.23 8.94
CA ASP A 145 11.06 1.04 8.48
C ASP A 145 9.59 0.85 8.08
N GLY A 146 9.27 -0.26 7.40
CA GLY A 146 7.90 -0.60 7.01
C GLY A 146 6.98 -0.88 8.20
N GLU A 147 7.44 -1.66 9.18
CA GLU A 147 6.70 -1.91 10.42
C GLU A 147 6.47 -0.62 11.20
N ALA A 148 7.47 0.26 11.32
CA ALA A 148 7.34 1.54 12.00
C ALA A 148 6.30 2.45 11.32
N ILE A 149 6.28 2.47 9.98
CA ILE A 149 5.26 3.19 9.21
C ILE A 149 3.88 2.58 9.46
N ARG A 150 3.73 1.25 9.43
CA ARG A 150 2.47 0.56 9.72
C ARG A 150 1.96 0.90 11.12
N MET A 151 2.81 0.82 12.13
CA MET A 151 2.47 1.13 13.52
C MET A 151 2.05 2.60 13.69
N THR A 152 2.80 3.52 13.09
CA THR A 152 2.48 4.97 13.15
C THR A 152 1.12 5.24 12.52
N ARG A 153 0.86 4.60 11.39
CA ARG A 153 -0.43 4.63 10.69
C ARG A 153 -1.54 4.08 11.58
N GLU A 154 -1.42 2.86 12.08
CA GLU A 154 -2.40 2.23 12.98
C GLU A 154 -2.74 3.12 14.19
N LYS A 155 -1.75 3.76 14.81
CA LYS A 155 -1.97 4.72 15.91
C LYS A 155 -2.81 5.93 15.51
N MET A 156 -2.54 6.51 14.33
CA MET A 156 -3.35 7.62 13.79
C MET A 156 -4.79 7.18 13.55
N ALA A 157 -4.99 5.97 13.02
CA ALA A 157 -6.30 5.42 12.72
C ALA A 157 -7.17 5.15 13.94
N TYR A 158 -6.60 4.60 15.01
CA TYR A 158 -7.31 4.29 16.25
C TYR A 158 -7.38 5.46 17.24
N GLY A 159 -6.97 6.66 16.84
CA GLY A 159 -7.23 7.87 17.60
C GLY A 159 -6.34 8.08 18.82
N GLU A 160 -5.15 7.47 18.88
CA GLU A 160 -4.10 8.00 19.78
C GLU A 160 -3.68 9.37 19.25
N LYS A 161 -4.40 10.41 19.67
CA LYS A 161 -4.01 11.80 19.46
C LYS A 161 -2.62 11.98 20.07
N SER A 162 -1.58 11.99 19.24
CA SER A 162 -0.36 12.70 19.61
C SER A 162 -0.77 14.11 20.06
N PRO A 163 -0.22 14.64 21.17
CA PRO A 163 -0.52 16.01 21.58
C PRO A 163 0.06 16.94 20.51
N GLY A 164 -0.76 17.29 19.53
CA GLY A 164 -0.43 18.31 18.55
C GLY A 164 -0.23 19.65 19.27
N PRO A 165 0.61 20.54 18.73
CA PRO A 165 0.74 21.88 19.30
C PRO A 165 -0.65 22.53 19.24
N LYS A 166 -1.10 23.09 20.36
CA LYS A 166 -2.36 23.85 20.44
C LYS A 166 -2.24 25.02 19.45
N SER A 167 -2.81 24.85 18.26
CA SER A 167 -2.97 25.94 17.32
C SER A 167 -4.04 26.87 17.87
N ALA A 168 -3.60 27.99 18.44
CA ALA A 168 -4.45 29.10 18.80
C ALA A 168 -4.88 29.82 17.51
N CYS A 169 -5.98 29.40 16.89
CA CYS A 169 -6.61 30.17 15.83
C CYS A 169 -8.12 29.91 15.76
N GLY A 170 -8.89 30.96 16.07
CA GLY A 170 -10.21 31.18 15.51
C GLY A 170 -11.38 30.59 16.30
N ALA A 171 -12.12 31.47 17.00
CA ALA A 171 -13.50 31.22 17.37
C ALA A 171 -14.33 31.09 16.08
N GLY A 172 -14.61 29.86 15.67
CA GLY A 172 -15.62 29.49 14.69
C GLY A 172 -16.36 28.31 15.28
N GLU A 173 -17.70 28.36 15.21
CA GLU A 173 -18.60 27.36 15.78
C GLU A 173 -18.13 25.94 15.42
N GLU A 174 -18.09 25.06 16.42
CA GLU A 174 -17.67 23.67 16.24
C GLU A 174 -18.73 22.95 15.40
N GLU A 175 -18.55 22.97 14.07
CA GLU A 175 -19.33 22.15 13.16
C GLU A 175 -19.09 20.68 13.52
N THR A 176 -20.13 20.04 14.05
CA THR A 176 -20.12 18.66 14.50
C THR A 176 -20.47 17.73 13.35
N MET A 177 -20.08 16.46 13.41
CA MET A 177 -20.50 15.48 12.39
C MET A 177 -22.02 15.35 12.27
N GLU A 178 -22.75 15.73 13.33
CA GLU A 178 -24.21 15.75 13.39
C GLU A 178 -24.80 16.85 12.49
N ASP A 179 -24.06 17.94 12.25
CA ASP A 179 -24.49 19.03 11.36
C ASP A 179 -24.46 18.61 9.88
N TYR A 180 -23.65 17.58 9.55
CA TYR A 180 -23.52 17.08 8.18
C TYR A 180 -24.34 15.81 7.92
N PHE A 181 -24.39 14.90 8.90
CA PHE A 181 -25.02 13.58 8.74
C PHE A 181 -26.35 13.43 9.50
N GLY A 182 -26.77 14.44 10.25
CA GLY A 182 -27.95 14.39 11.10
C GLY A 182 -27.73 13.54 12.36
N ARG A 183 -28.67 13.61 13.30
CA ARG A 183 -28.59 12.79 14.52
C ARG A 183 -29.04 11.35 14.22
N PRO A 184 -28.41 10.32 14.83
CA PRO A 184 -28.85 8.94 14.64
C PRO A 184 -30.32 8.76 15.04
N GLY A 185 -31.17 8.41 14.07
CA GLY A 185 -32.62 8.23 14.27
C GLY A 185 -33.51 9.27 13.59
N GLU A 186 -32.94 10.28 12.93
CA GLU A 186 -33.70 11.14 12.03
C GLU A 186 -33.97 10.42 10.70
N ASP A 187 -35.23 10.40 10.28
CA ASP A 187 -35.65 9.84 9.00
C ASP A 187 -35.12 10.74 7.87
N PHE A 188 -34.04 10.29 7.24
CA PHE A 188 -33.31 11.01 6.18
C PHE A 188 -34.24 11.54 5.07
N ARG A 189 -35.37 10.85 4.84
CA ARG A 189 -36.39 11.24 3.88
C ARG A 189 -37.11 12.53 4.28
N ALA A 190 -37.46 12.68 5.55
CA ALA A 190 -38.10 13.88 6.07
C ALA A 190 -37.14 15.08 6.10
N LEU A 191 -35.84 14.83 6.18
CA LEU A 191 -34.82 15.88 6.07
C LEU A 191 -34.70 16.42 4.63
N LEU A 192 -34.72 15.52 3.64
CA LEU A 192 -34.68 15.86 2.21
C LEU A 192 -35.93 16.64 1.75
N GLU A 193 -37.11 16.30 2.27
CA GLU A 193 -38.35 17.04 1.94
C GLU A 193 -38.37 18.47 2.51
N LYS A 194 -37.62 18.74 3.58
CA LYS A 194 -37.47 20.08 4.15
C LYS A 194 -36.37 20.90 3.48
N TYR A 195 -35.53 20.27 2.66
CA TYR A 195 -34.42 20.94 2.02
C TYR A 195 -34.89 21.64 0.74
N ASP A 196 -34.71 22.96 0.70
CA ASP A 196 -35.11 23.79 -0.45
C ASP A 196 -33.98 23.81 -1.49
N PHE A 197 -34.07 22.90 -2.46
CA PHE A 197 -33.10 22.75 -3.56
C PHE A 197 -32.99 24.00 -4.45
N GLY A 198 -33.90 24.98 -4.32
CA GLY A 198 -33.82 26.27 -5.01
C GLY A 198 -32.75 27.22 -4.45
N LYS A 199 -32.23 26.96 -3.24
CA LYS A 199 -31.15 27.73 -2.59
C LYS A 199 -29.75 27.18 -2.86
N MET A 200 -29.61 26.13 -3.66
CA MET A 200 -28.29 25.63 -4.02
C MET A 200 -27.55 26.70 -4.84
N PRO A 201 -26.36 27.16 -4.40
CA PRO A 201 -25.56 28.07 -5.21
C PRO A 201 -25.28 27.40 -6.55
N SER A 202 -25.44 28.16 -7.62
CA SER A 202 -25.08 27.64 -8.94
C SER A 202 -23.58 27.34 -8.94
N LYS A 203 -23.17 26.28 -9.64
CA LYS A 203 -21.77 25.82 -9.70
C LYS A 203 -20.79 26.93 -10.13
N ASP A 204 -21.29 27.97 -10.78
CA ASP A 204 -20.51 29.12 -11.22
C ASP A 204 -20.19 30.12 -10.08
N GLU A 205 -21.00 30.16 -8.99
CA GLU A 205 -20.77 31.04 -7.83
C GLU A 205 -19.66 30.51 -6.89
N GLU A 206 -19.54 29.19 -6.74
CA GLU A 206 -18.46 28.56 -5.94
C GLU A 206 -17.07 28.79 -6.55
N ASP A 207 -17.00 28.86 -7.88
CA ASP A 207 -15.76 29.08 -8.62
C ASP A 207 -15.24 30.52 -8.52
N GLU A 208 -16.11 31.52 -8.32
CA GLU A 208 -15.71 32.92 -8.09
C GLU A 208 -15.08 33.11 -6.71
N ASP A 209 -15.70 32.55 -5.67
CA ASP A 209 -15.18 32.60 -4.29
C ASP A 209 -13.84 31.87 -4.13
N ALA A 210 -13.64 30.77 -4.86
CA ALA A 210 -12.37 30.05 -4.89
C ALA A 210 -11.26 30.83 -5.62
N ARG A 211 -11.60 31.58 -6.67
CA ARG A 211 -10.65 32.42 -7.43
C ARG A 211 -10.22 33.65 -6.65
N ASP A 212 -11.12 34.29 -5.90
CA ASP A 212 -10.80 35.48 -5.12
C ASP A 212 -9.97 35.16 -3.86
N LYS A 213 -10.18 33.99 -3.24
CA LYS A 213 -9.32 33.48 -2.18
C LYS A 213 -7.88 33.24 -2.67
N LYS A 214 -7.68 32.71 -3.88
CA LYS A 214 -6.35 32.53 -4.49
C LYS A 214 -5.64 33.85 -4.80
N LYS A 215 -6.36 34.88 -5.27
CA LYS A 215 -5.78 36.21 -5.53
C LYS A 215 -5.31 36.91 -4.26
N ARG A 216 -6.03 36.78 -3.14
CA ARG A 216 -5.66 37.39 -1.85
C ARG A 216 -4.42 36.77 -1.21
N VAL A 217 -4.14 35.49 -1.46
CA VAL A 217 -2.93 34.81 -0.94
C VAL A 217 -1.68 35.22 -1.72
N SER A 218 -1.78 35.50 -3.03
CA SER A 218 -0.61 35.90 -3.85
C SER A 218 -0.11 37.34 -3.61
N ARG A 219 -0.92 38.21 -3.02
CA ARG A 219 -0.55 39.62 -2.72
C ARG A 219 0.15 39.82 -1.37
N ARG A 220 0.43 38.73 -0.63
CA ARG A 220 1.06 38.75 0.70
C ARG A 220 2.46 38.10 0.74
N GLN A 221 3.10 37.89 -0.41
CA GLN A 221 4.53 37.58 -0.50
C GLN A 221 5.32 38.77 -1.01
#